data_AF-A0A6P4ELW2-F1
#
_entry.id   AF-A0A6P4ELW2-F1
#
_cell.length_a   1.000
_cell.length_b   1.000
_cell.length_c   1.000
_cell.angle_alpha   90.00
_cell.angle_beta   90.00
_cell.angle_gamma   90.00
#
_symmetry.space_group_name_H-M   'P 1'
#
loop_
_entity.id
_entity.type
_entity.pdbx_description
1 polymer ?
#
loop_
_entity_poly.entity_id
_entity_poly.type
_entity_poly.pdbx_seq_one_letter_code
_entity_poly.pdbx_strand_id
1 'polypeptide(L)'
;MKIIAVILLANLGCILCQVEILINNANRRMRDYVEKYKNKATGNAELTKWIEDLFHIYTDKDYDTFQRLLKLHTFVAYDEDRKQLEDRITERINELKTLIRLKTGGKRCVMHYEKKLSLVQGAYKLHNDRKQRILIESGGPCSIIARKKRKQDPYEDYNENESKKDDNENFNDYY
;
A
#
# COMPACT_ATOMS: atom_id res chain seq x y z
N MET A 1 59.36 23.73 0.90
CA MET A 1 57.97 24.18 0.65
C MET A 1 57.29 23.52 -0.56
N LYS A 2 58.00 23.11 -1.63
CA LYS A 2 57.39 22.49 -2.83
C LYS A 2 56.78 21.09 -2.57
N ILE A 3 57.38 20.28 -1.70
CA ILE A 3 56.94 18.91 -1.41
C ILE A 3 55.59 18.90 -0.67
N ILE A 4 55.37 19.84 0.26
CA ILE A 4 54.11 19.97 1.01
C ILE A 4 52.95 20.32 0.06
N ALA A 5 53.17 21.22 -0.89
CA ALA A 5 52.18 21.57 -1.90
C ALA A 5 51.79 20.36 -2.78
N VAL A 6 52.75 19.51 -3.17
CA VAL A 6 52.48 18.29 -3.96
C VAL A 6 51.66 17.28 -3.16
N ILE A 7 51.99 17.07 -1.88
CA ILE A 7 51.23 16.15 -1.01
C ILE A 7 49.80 16.66 -0.79
N LEU A 8 49.62 17.96 -0.55
CA LEU A 8 48.29 18.55 -0.38
C LEU A 8 47.45 18.44 -1.66
N LEU A 9 48.03 18.71 -2.83
CA LEU A 9 47.35 18.59 -4.12
C LEU A 9 46.98 17.14 -4.46
N ALA A 10 47.87 16.18 -4.18
CA ALA A 10 47.59 14.76 -4.39
C ALA A 10 46.42 14.28 -3.51
N ASN A 11 46.40 14.68 -2.24
CA ASN A 11 45.33 14.33 -1.31
C ASN A 11 43.98 14.94 -1.72
N LEU A 12 43.97 16.20 -2.16
CA LEU A 12 42.78 16.88 -2.70
C LEU A 12 42.27 16.19 -3.98
N GLY A 13 43.17 15.83 -4.90
CA GLY A 13 42.82 15.11 -6.14
C GLY A 13 42.19 13.74 -5.89
N CYS A 14 42.75 12.97 -4.94
CA CYS A 14 42.17 11.68 -4.54
C CYS A 14 40.75 11.84 -3.95
N ILE A 15 40.52 12.84 -3.11
CA ILE A 15 39.20 13.09 -2.51
C ILE A 15 38.17 13.46 -3.58
N LEU A 16 38.52 14.36 -4.51
CA LEU A 16 37.63 14.77 -5.60
C LEU A 16 37.21 13.58 -6.48
N CYS A 17 38.17 12.70 -6.81
CA CYS A 17 37.89 11.49 -7.59
C CYS A 17 36.91 10.54 -6.86
N GLN A 18 37.07 10.36 -5.55
CA GLN A 18 36.15 9.53 -4.76
C GLN A 18 34.72 10.11 -4.72
N VAL A 19 34.60 11.43 -4.57
CA VAL A 19 33.30 12.11 -4.57
C VAL A 19 32.60 11.95 -5.93
N GLU A 20 33.34 12.10 -7.03
CA GLU A 20 32.79 11.92 -8.38
C GLU A 20 32.29 10.48 -8.61
N ILE A 21 33.05 9.47 -8.18
CA ILE A 21 32.63 8.06 -8.24
C ILE A 21 31.34 7.84 -7.45
N LEU A 22 31.23 8.41 -6.24
CA LEU A 22 30.03 8.30 -5.41
C LEU A 22 28.80 8.94 -6.08
N ILE A 23 28.95 10.14 -6.66
CA ILE A 23 27.88 10.83 -7.39
C ILE A 23 27.44 10.01 -8.60
N ASN A 24 28.38 9.50 -9.40
CA ASN A 24 28.08 8.69 -10.58
C ASN A 24 27.34 7.40 -10.21
N ASN A 25 27.76 6.74 -9.14
CA ASN A 25 27.08 5.55 -8.61
C ASN A 25 25.66 5.89 -8.12
N ALA A 26 25.49 7.00 -7.41
CA ALA A 26 24.17 7.45 -6.96
C ALA A 26 23.23 7.72 -8.14
N ASN A 27 23.71 8.46 -9.15
CA ASN A 27 22.96 8.77 -10.35
C ASN A 27 22.53 7.53 -11.13
N ARG A 28 23.45 6.57 -11.27
CA ARG A 28 23.14 5.28 -11.88
C ARG A 28 22.02 4.56 -11.12
N ARG A 29 22.13 4.45 -9.80
CA ARG A 29 21.10 3.79 -8.98
C ARG A 29 19.75 4.50 -9.04
N MET A 30 19.74 5.83 -8.97
CA MET A 30 18.51 6.62 -9.11
C MET A 30 17.85 6.36 -10.47
N ARG A 31 18.62 6.38 -11.56
CA ARG A 31 18.14 6.05 -12.90
C ARG A 31 17.55 4.64 -12.96
N ASP A 32 18.24 3.65 -12.38
CA ASP A 32 17.77 2.26 -12.34
C ASP A 32 16.41 2.15 -11.63
N TYR A 33 16.21 2.88 -10.53
CA TYR A 33 14.92 2.92 -9.82
C TYR A 33 13.82 3.61 -10.62
N VAL A 34 14.14 4.75 -11.27
CA VAL A 34 13.19 5.45 -12.12
C VAL A 34 12.73 4.55 -13.26
N GLU A 35 13.66 3.89 -13.95
CA GLU A 35 13.33 2.99 -15.05
C GLU A 35 12.52 1.78 -14.58
N LYS A 36 12.90 1.20 -13.43
CA LYS A 36 12.18 0.06 -12.83
C LYS A 36 10.72 0.38 -12.50
N TYR A 37 10.47 1.59 -12.00
CA TYR A 37 9.18 1.95 -11.41
C TYR A 37 8.33 2.89 -12.26
N LYS A 38 8.83 3.50 -13.34
CA LYS A 38 8.09 4.47 -14.17
C LYS A 38 6.67 4.02 -14.56
N ASN A 39 6.51 2.74 -14.90
CA ASN A 39 5.21 2.18 -15.29
C ASN A 39 4.46 1.53 -14.12
N LYS A 40 5.18 1.17 -13.05
CA LYS A 40 4.63 0.47 -11.87
C LYS A 40 4.08 1.43 -10.82
N ALA A 41 4.53 2.68 -10.84
CA ALA A 41 4.05 3.74 -9.96
C ALA A 41 2.62 4.19 -10.30
N THR A 42 2.10 3.85 -11.48
CA THR A 42 0.76 4.24 -11.93
C THR A 42 -0.32 3.87 -10.92
N GLY A 43 -0.98 4.88 -10.37
CA GLY A 43 -2.03 4.74 -9.36
C GLY A 43 -1.55 4.72 -7.91
N ASN A 44 -0.23 4.81 -7.67
CA ASN A 44 0.35 5.05 -6.35
C ASN A 44 1.03 6.43 -6.33
N ALA A 45 0.30 7.45 -5.87
CA ALA A 45 0.77 8.83 -5.86
C ALA A 45 2.06 9.03 -5.04
N GLU A 46 2.24 8.27 -3.96
CA GLU A 46 3.44 8.32 -3.13
C GLU A 46 4.68 7.87 -3.91
N LEU A 47 4.59 6.71 -4.55
CA LEU A 47 5.67 6.15 -5.33
C LEU A 47 5.94 7.01 -6.56
N THR A 48 4.91 7.52 -7.23
CA THR A 48 5.06 8.46 -8.36
C THR A 48 5.91 9.67 -7.95
N LYS A 49 5.58 10.32 -6.83
CA LYS A 49 6.33 11.48 -6.34
C LYS A 49 7.79 11.12 -6.05
N TRP A 50 8.05 9.97 -5.44
CA TRP A 50 9.42 9.51 -5.22
C TRP A 50 10.20 9.32 -6.54
N ILE A 51 9.56 8.73 -7.55
CA ILE A 51 10.18 8.51 -8.86
C ILE A 51 10.45 9.82 -9.59
N GLU A 52 9.53 10.79 -9.52
CA GLU A 52 9.72 12.14 -10.06
C GLU A 52 10.88 12.87 -9.37
N ASP A 53 10.93 12.83 -8.03
CA ASP A 53 12.01 13.44 -7.25
C ASP A 53 13.37 12.85 -7.62
N LEU A 54 13.48 11.51 -7.71
CA LEU A 54 14.71 10.85 -8.12
C LEU A 54 15.11 11.26 -9.54
N PHE A 55 14.14 11.33 -10.46
CA PHE A 55 14.37 11.73 -11.84
C PHE A 55 14.99 13.13 -11.90
N HIS A 56 14.37 14.11 -11.24
CA HIS A 56 14.89 15.47 -11.22
C HIS A 56 16.30 15.54 -10.66
N ILE A 57 16.56 14.87 -9.53
CA ILE A 57 17.86 14.90 -8.88
C ILE A 57 18.95 14.33 -9.78
N TYR A 58 18.79 13.13 -10.36
CA TYR A 58 19.86 12.53 -11.15
C TYR A 58 20.11 13.26 -12.48
N THR A 59 19.12 13.97 -13.01
CA THR A 59 19.25 14.76 -14.23
C THR A 59 19.88 16.13 -14.00
N ASP A 60 19.72 16.69 -12.80
CA ASP A 60 20.32 17.96 -12.43
C ASP A 60 21.79 17.77 -12.02
N LYS A 61 22.70 18.40 -12.77
CA LYS A 61 24.14 18.32 -12.55
C LYS A 61 24.61 19.20 -11.39
N ASP A 62 23.86 20.26 -11.09
CA ASP A 62 24.22 21.24 -10.06
C ASP A 62 23.55 20.92 -8.71
N TYR A 63 22.72 19.87 -8.67
CA TYR A 63 22.08 19.42 -7.43
C TYR A 63 23.10 18.95 -6.40
N ASP A 64 22.92 19.45 -5.17
CA ASP A 64 23.83 19.22 -4.05
C ASP A 64 24.16 17.74 -3.82
N THR A 65 25.44 17.46 -3.64
CA THR A 65 25.97 16.10 -3.54
C THR A 65 25.45 15.37 -2.30
N PHE A 66 25.41 16.07 -1.16
CA PHE A 66 24.93 15.47 0.08
C PHE A 66 23.43 15.16 0.00
N GLN A 67 22.63 16.11 -0.49
CA GLN A 67 21.20 15.91 -0.69
C GLN A 67 20.90 14.79 -1.69
N ARG A 68 21.73 14.61 -2.73
CA ARG A 68 21.61 13.50 -3.69
C ARG A 68 21.76 12.16 -2.97
N LEU A 69 22.83 12.00 -2.21
CA LEU A 69 23.10 10.76 -1.47
C LEU A 69 22.02 10.50 -0.42
N LEU A 70 21.61 11.53 0.31
CA LEU A 70 20.54 11.46 1.30
C LEU A 70 19.22 11.02 0.68
N LYS A 71 18.83 11.63 -0.45
CA LYS A 71 17.57 11.28 -1.12
C LYS A 71 17.58 9.82 -1.58
N LEU A 72 18.67 9.36 -2.20
CA LEU A 72 18.81 7.96 -2.59
C LEU A 72 18.66 7.03 -1.38
N HIS A 73 19.35 7.34 -0.28
CA HIS A 73 19.26 6.54 0.95
C HIS A 73 17.82 6.50 1.50
N THR A 74 17.16 7.64 1.60
CA THR A 74 15.76 7.71 2.08
C THR A 74 14.79 6.95 1.17
N PHE A 75 14.99 7.01 -0.14
CA PHE A 75 14.18 6.24 -1.08
C PHE A 75 14.39 4.73 -0.93
N VAL A 76 15.63 4.28 -0.70
CA VAL A 76 15.93 2.85 -0.49
C VAL A 76 15.18 2.33 0.72
N ALA A 77 15.24 3.04 1.85
CA ALA A 77 14.49 2.68 3.05
C ALA A 77 12.98 2.66 2.80
N TYR A 78 12.46 3.69 2.13
CA TYR A 78 11.05 3.74 1.72
C TYR A 78 10.64 2.53 0.85
N ASP A 79 11.45 2.17 -0.14
CA ASP A 79 11.16 1.07 -1.07
C ASP A 79 11.23 -0.31 -0.39
N GLU A 80 12.08 -0.47 0.64
CA GLU A 80 12.12 -1.66 1.48
C GLU A 80 10.84 -1.79 2.31
N ASP A 81 10.44 -0.74 3.04
CA ASP A 81 9.20 -0.72 3.82
C ASP A 81 7.97 -0.97 2.93
N ARG A 82 7.93 -0.34 1.76
CA ARG A 82 6.85 -0.51 0.77
C ARG A 82 6.71 -1.97 0.36
N LYS A 83 7.82 -2.67 0.06
CA LYS A 83 7.80 -4.08 -0.32
C LYS A 83 7.36 -4.97 0.83
N GLN A 84 7.88 -4.76 2.04
CA GLN A 84 7.47 -5.54 3.20
C GLN A 84 5.96 -5.42 3.46
N LEU A 85 5.38 -4.22 3.29
CA LEU A 85 3.95 -4.01 3.39
C LEU A 85 3.18 -4.75 2.28
N GLU A 86 3.68 -4.73 1.05
CA GLU A 86 3.06 -5.43 -0.08
C GLU A 86 3.13 -6.96 0.04
N ASP A 87 4.19 -7.49 0.62
CA ASP A 87 4.33 -8.91 0.94
C ASP A 87 3.29 -9.31 2.01
N ARG A 88 3.17 -8.53 3.08
CA ARG A 88 2.14 -8.74 4.12
C ARG A 88 0.71 -8.61 3.58
N ILE A 89 0.47 -7.70 2.63
CA ILE A 89 -0.82 -7.60 1.93
C ILE A 89 -1.10 -8.91 1.17
N THR A 90 -0.09 -9.44 0.46
CA THR A 90 -0.21 -10.69 -0.30
C THR A 90 -0.52 -11.87 0.62
N GLU A 91 0.20 -12.01 1.72
CA GLU A 91 -0.06 -13.02 2.74
C GLU A 91 -1.48 -12.93 3.30
N ARG A 92 -1.91 -11.71 3.67
CA ARG A 92 -3.24 -11.49 4.24
C ARG A 92 -4.35 -11.82 3.25
N ILE A 93 -4.17 -11.50 1.97
CA ILE A 93 -5.10 -11.90 0.90
C ILE A 93 -5.25 -13.42 0.84
N ASN A 94 -4.14 -14.16 0.91
CA ASN A 94 -4.15 -15.62 0.85
C ASN A 94 -4.84 -16.24 2.08
N GLU A 95 -4.60 -15.68 3.25
CA GLU A 95 -5.28 -16.09 4.48
C GLU A 95 -6.80 -15.86 4.38
N LEU A 96 -7.23 -14.66 3.99
CA LEU A 96 -8.65 -14.33 3.84
C LEU A 96 -9.34 -15.22 2.81
N LYS A 97 -8.71 -15.47 1.65
CA LYS A 97 -9.21 -16.43 0.65
C LYS A 97 -9.39 -17.83 1.24
N THR A 98 -8.46 -18.25 2.10
CA THR A 98 -8.53 -19.56 2.76
C THR A 98 -9.71 -19.62 3.73
N LEU A 99 -9.88 -18.60 4.57
CA LEU A 99 -11.01 -18.50 5.51
C LEU A 99 -12.37 -18.48 4.81
N ILE A 100 -12.47 -17.76 3.69
CA ILE A 100 -13.67 -17.72 2.84
C ILE A 100 -13.96 -19.11 2.26
N ARG A 101 -12.94 -19.75 1.67
CA ARG A 101 -13.07 -21.07 1.04
C ARG A 101 -13.51 -22.15 2.05
N LEU A 102 -12.94 -22.11 3.26
CA LEU A 102 -13.27 -23.04 4.34
C LEU A 102 -14.57 -22.69 5.08
N LYS A 103 -15.24 -21.58 4.70
CA LYS A 103 -16.45 -21.07 5.34
C LYS A 103 -16.31 -20.92 6.86
N THR A 104 -15.11 -20.55 7.33
CA THR A 104 -14.76 -20.49 8.75
C THR A 104 -15.68 -19.50 9.48
N GLY A 105 -16.36 -19.96 10.55
CA GLY A 105 -17.28 -19.13 11.32
C GLY A 105 -18.66 -18.90 10.68
N GLY A 106 -18.99 -19.61 9.59
CA GLY A 106 -20.31 -19.55 8.94
C GLY A 106 -20.56 -18.29 8.11
N LYS A 107 -21.78 -18.18 7.56
CA LYS A 107 -22.15 -17.18 6.53
C LYS A 107 -21.80 -15.74 6.90
N ARG A 108 -22.07 -15.32 8.14
CA ARG A 108 -21.79 -13.94 8.58
C ARG A 108 -20.29 -13.63 8.59
N CYS A 109 -19.46 -14.59 8.99
CA CYS A 109 -18.01 -14.41 8.98
C CYS A 109 -17.44 -14.43 7.56
N VAL A 110 -17.98 -15.27 6.67
CA VAL A 110 -17.60 -15.25 5.25
C VAL A 110 -17.83 -13.87 4.64
N MET A 111 -19.02 -13.27 4.81
CA MET A 111 -19.29 -11.91 4.32
C MET A 111 -18.33 -10.86 4.91
N HIS A 112 -17.98 -11.01 6.20
CA HIS A 112 -17.00 -10.14 6.86
C HIS A 112 -15.61 -10.28 6.26
N TYR A 113 -15.16 -11.50 5.97
CA TYR A 113 -13.87 -11.77 5.33
C TYR A 113 -13.84 -11.30 3.89
N GLU A 114 -14.93 -11.43 3.13
CA GLU A 114 -15.04 -10.89 1.76
C GLU A 114 -14.87 -9.37 1.75
N LYS A 115 -15.52 -8.67 2.69
CA LYS A 115 -15.35 -7.22 2.85
C LYS A 115 -13.89 -6.85 3.15
N LYS A 116 -13.25 -7.59 4.07
CA LYS A 116 -11.82 -7.41 4.38
C LYS A 116 -10.93 -7.68 3.17
N LEU A 117 -11.24 -8.72 2.39
CA LEU A 117 -10.47 -9.10 1.21
C LEU A 117 -10.49 -7.98 0.17
N SER A 118 -11.66 -7.43 -0.14
CA SER A 118 -11.79 -6.29 -1.06
C SER A 118 -10.97 -5.08 -0.59
N LEU A 119 -11.03 -4.77 0.70
CA LEU A 119 -10.29 -3.66 1.29
C LEU A 119 -8.76 -3.87 1.24
N VAL A 120 -8.27 -5.08 1.53
CA VAL A 120 -6.84 -5.41 1.48
C VAL A 120 -6.33 -5.43 0.03
N GLN A 121 -7.12 -5.93 -0.92
CA GLN A 121 -6.77 -5.91 -2.35
C GLN A 121 -6.60 -4.48 -2.90
N GLY A 122 -7.41 -3.54 -2.43
CA GLY A 122 -7.27 -2.13 -2.80
C GLY A 122 -6.02 -1.44 -2.24
N ALA A 123 -5.36 -2.03 -1.24
CA ALA A 123 -4.29 -1.37 -0.49
C ALA A 123 -2.98 -1.20 -1.27
N TYR A 124 -2.68 -2.04 -2.28
CA TYR A 124 -1.40 -1.98 -3.03
C TYR A 124 -1.09 -0.59 -3.60
N LYS A 125 -2.13 0.15 -4.00
CA LYS A 125 -2.02 1.46 -4.64
C LYS A 125 -1.95 2.63 -3.66
N LEU A 126 -2.09 2.38 -2.37
CA LEU A 126 -2.15 3.42 -1.36
C LEU A 126 -0.75 3.79 -0.83
N HIS A 127 -0.69 4.85 -0.05
CA HIS A 127 0.49 5.22 0.72
C HIS A 127 0.84 4.16 1.75
N ASN A 128 2.12 4.04 2.12
CA ASN A 128 2.62 3.05 3.08
C ASN A 128 1.91 3.14 4.45
N ASP A 129 1.64 4.35 4.95
CA ASP A 129 0.91 4.57 6.20
C ASP A 129 -0.52 3.98 6.14
N ARG A 130 -1.18 4.11 4.99
CA ARG A 130 -2.53 3.61 4.77
C ARG A 130 -2.53 2.09 4.56
N LYS A 131 -1.53 1.53 3.86
CA LYS A 131 -1.30 0.08 3.77
C LYS A 131 -1.20 -0.53 5.16
N GLN A 132 -0.36 0.05 6.03
CA GLN A 132 -0.18 -0.43 7.39
C GLN A 132 -1.48 -0.39 8.20
N ARG A 133 -2.24 0.71 8.13
CA ARG A 133 -3.54 0.83 8.79
C ARG A 133 -4.52 -0.26 8.33
N ILE A 134 -4.63 -0.46 7.02
CA ILE A 134 -5.48 -1.50 6.43
C ILE A 134 -5.07 -2.91 6.92
N LEU A 135 -3.77 -3.20 6.98
CA LEU A 135 -3.28 -4.47 7.50
C LEU A 135 -3.72 -4.69 8.95
N ILE A 136 -3.62 -3.65 9.80
CA ILE A 136 -4.07 -3.70 11.20
C ILE A 136 -5.59 -3.90 11.29
N GLU A 137 -6.38 -3.08 10.60
CA GLU A 137 -7.85 -3.13 10.61
C GLU A 137 -8.38 -4.47 10.09
N SER A 138 -7.69 -5.03 9.08
CA SER A 138 -8.03 -6.33 8.54
C SER A 138 -7.65 -7.49 9.48
N GLY A 139 -6.68 -7.29 10.39
CA GLY A 139 -5.94 -8.33 11.13
C GLY A 139 -6.65 -9.11 12.24
N GLY A 140 -7.93 -8.83 12.54
CA GLY A 140 -8.69 -9.57 13.57
C GLY A 140 -9.50 -10.78 13.05
N PRO A 141 -9.77 -11.80 13.89
CA PRO A 141 -10.75 -12.82 13.58
C PRO A 141 -12.16 -12.22 13.46
N CYS A 142 -13.09 -12.97 12.86
CA CYS A 142 -14.51 -12.60 12.90
C CYS A 142 -15.01 -12.67 14.35
N SER A 143 -15.20 -11.52 15.00
CA SER A 143 -15.93 -11.46 16.25
C SER A 143 -17.42 -11.60 15.93
N ILE A 144 -17.93 -12.83 15.98
CA ILE A 144 -19.36 -13.00 16.19
C ILE A 144 -19.60 -12.48 17.61
N ILE A 145 -19.92 -11.20 17.75
CA ILE A 145 -20.61 -10.75 18.95
C ILE A 145 -21.88 -11.58 18.93
N ALA A 146 -21.90 -12.65 19.73
CA ALA A 146 -23.11 -13.35 20.06
C ALA A 146 -24.03 -12.25 20.58
N ARG A 147 -24.95 -11.78 19.73
CA ARG A 147 -26.10 -11.04 20.23
C ARG A 147 -26.67 -12.01 21.25
N LYS A 148 -26.49 -11.71 22.54
CA LYS A 148 -27.25 -12.37 23.61
C LYS A 148 -28.65 -12.46 23.04
N LYS A 149 -29.16 -13.68 22.88
CA LYS A 149 -30.55 -13.89 22.46
C LYS A 149 -31.34 -12.91 23.32
N ARG A 150 -31.89 -11.84 22.71
CA ARG A 150 -33.05 -11.20 23.32
C ARG A 150 -33.98 -12.39 23.50
N LYS A 151 -34.29 -12.72 24.75
CA LYS A 151 -35.23 -13.78 25.08
C LYS A 151 -36.42 -13.56 24.15
N GLN A 152 -36.58 -14.42 23.16
CA GLN A 152 -37.83 -14.51 22.43
C GLN A 152 -38.83 -14.92 23.50
N ASP A 153 -39.80 -14.06 23.73
CA ASP A 153 -40.95 -14.34 24.58
C ASP A 153 -41.62 -15.62 24.03
N PRO A 154 -41.95 -16.63 24.85
CA PRO A 154 -42.44 -17.92 24.36
C PRO A 154 -43.91 -17.92 23.94
N TYR A 155 -44.60 -16.78 23.90
CA TYR A 155 -46.03 -16.67 23.62
C TYR A 155 -46.32 -15.66 22.51
N GLU A 156 -46.64 -16.18 21.32
CA GLU A 156 -47.40 -15.61 20.18
C GLU A 156 -47.14 -16.61 19.03
N ASP A 157 -47.76 -17.79 18.97
CA ASP A 157 -49.17 -18.16 18.88
C ASP A 157 -49.91 -17.71 17.60
N TYR A 158 -50.39 -18.74 16.90
CA TYR A 158 -51.19 -18.87 15.68
C TYR A 158 -50.65 -18.47 14.28
N ASN A 159 -50.48 -19.53 13.48
CA ASN A 159 -50.59 -19.59 12.03
C ASN A 159 -51.88 -18.93 11.52
N GLU A 160 -51.79 -18.21 10.41
CA GLU A 160 -52.84 -18.26 9.38
C GLU A 160 -52.22 -18.07 7.99
N ASN A 161 -52.41 -19.10 7.16
CA ASN A 161 -52.16 -19.07 5.73
C ASN A 161 -53.27 -18.27 5.01
N GLU A 162 -52.95 -17.82 3.81
CA GLU A 162 -53.85 -17.42 2.71
C GLU A 162 -54.54 -16.04 2.80
N SER A 163 -54.08 -15.13 1.94
CA SER A 163 -54.94 -14.57 0.90
C SER A 163 -54.10 -13.91 -0.19
N LYS A 164 -54.11 -14.52 -1.38
CA LYS A 164 -53.87 -13.82 -2.64
C LYS A 164 -55.01 -12.81 -2.84
N LYS A 165 -54.67 -11.55 -3.09
CA LYS A 165 -55.46 -10.69 -3.97
C LYS A 165 -54.51 -9.92 -4.89
N ASP A 166 -54.58 -10.30 -6.16
CA ASP A 166 -54.39 -9.38 -7.27
C ASP A 166 -55.32 -8.19 -7.05
N ASP A 167 -54.79 -6.97 -7.16
CA ASP A 167 -55.54 -5.84 -7.70
C ASP A 167 -54.56 -4.98 -8.49
N ASN A 168 -54.81 -5.01 -9.79
CA ASN A 168 -54.20 -4.23 -10.85
C ASN A 168 -54.94 -2.90 -10.89
N GLU A 169 -54.29 -1.77 -10.58
CA GLU A 169 -54.78 -0.47 -11.04
C GLU A 169 -53.64 0.51 -11.32
N ASN A 170 -53.46 0.67 -12.62
CA ASN A 170 -52.74 1.65 -13.40
C ASN A 170 -53.18 3.10 -13.08
N PHE A 171 -52.26 4.02 -12.75
CA PHE A 171 -52.41 5.45 -13.08
C PHE A 171 -51.08 6.23 -13.04
N ASN A 172 -50.48 6.39 -14.23
CA ASN A 172 -50.04 7.66 -14.85
C ASN A 172 -49.32 8.78 -14.03
N ASP A 173 -48.06 8.99 -14.43
CA ASP A 173 -47.57 10.16 -15.20
C ASP A 173 -47.04 11.45 -14.50
N TYR A 174 -45.97 11.98 -15.09
CA TYR A 174 -45.29 13.30 -14.96
C TYR A 174 -44.49 13.68 -13.70
N TYR A 175 -43.15 13.62 -13.78
CA TYR A 175 -42.25 14.72 -14.20
C TYR A 175 -40.81 14.23 -14.36
#